data_AF-A0A964MBX7-F1
#
_entry.id   AF-A0A964MBX7-F1
#
_cell.length_a   1.000
_cell.length_b   1.000
_cell.length_c   1.000
_cell.angle_alpha   90.00
_cell.angle_beta   90.00
_cell.angle_gamma   90.00
#
_symmetry.space_group_name_H-M   'P 1'
#
loop_
_entity.id
_entity.type
_entity.pdbx_description
1 polymer ?
#
loop_
_entity_poly.entity_id
_entity_poly.type
_entity_poly.pdbx_seq_one_letter_code
_entity_poly.pdbx_strand_id
1 'polypeptide(L)' 'MDFPELHVLEQDFKPGPRLDVPACAREKLQRTGLLNAVQPGQTVLITAGSRGVGCMAEVLAAVAAST' A
#
# COMPACT_ATOMS: atom_id res chain seq x y z
N MET A 1 35.71 -24.75 2.19
CA MET A 1 34.56 -24.13 2.88
C MET A 1 33.34 -24.67 2.16
N ASP A 2 32.62 -25.61 2.78
CA ASP A 2 31.41 -26.19 2.19
C ASP A 2 30.26 -25.23 2.44
N PHE A 3 29.77 -24.62 1.38
CA PHE A 3 28.54 -23.84 1.40
C PHE A 3 27.37 -24.74 0.97
N PRO A 4 26.15 -24.53 1.51
CA PRO A 4 24.98 -25.25 1.07
C PRO A 4 24.65 -24.96 -0.39
N GLU A 5 24.01 -25.92 -1.06
CA GLU A 5 23.54 -25.74 -2.44
C GLU A 5 22.48 -24.62 -2.49
N LEU A 6 22.73 -23.60 -3.32
CA LEU A 6 21.84 -22.46 -3.52
C LEU A 6 21.05 -22.66 -4.81
N HIS A 7 19.74 -22.55 -4.74
CA HIS A 7 18.86 -22.56 -5.90
C HIS A 7 18.23 -21.19 -6.14
N VAL A 8 18.11 -20.80 -7.41
CA VAL A 8 17.37 -19.60 -7.82
C VAL A 8 15.92 -20.01 -8.09
N LEU A 9 14.98 -19.31 -7.45
CA LEU A 9 13.55 -19.45 -7.72
C LEU A 9 13.07 -18.21 -8.45
N GLU A 10 12.66 -18.36 -9.70
CA GLU A 10 11.95 -17.33 -10.45
C GLU A 10 10.44 -17.53 -10.28
N GLN A 11 9.73 -16.46 -9.92
CA GLN A 11 8.28 -16.49 -9.78
C GLN A 11 7.64 -15.68 -10.91
N ASP A 12 6.99 -16.38 -11.84
CA ASP A 12 6.22 -15.77 -12.94
C ASP A 12 4.74 -15.72 -12.57
N PHE A 13 4.37 -14.75 -11.74
CA PHE A 13 2.97 -14.54 -11.38
C PHE A 13 2.25 -13.84 -12.53
N LYS A 14 1.11 -14.41 -12.96
CA LYS A 14 0.23 -13.73 -13.91
C LYS A 14 -0.19 -12.37 -13.34
N PRO A 15 -0.14 -11.29 -14.15
CA PRO A 15 -0.64 -10.00 -13.73
C PRO A 15 -2.10 -10.10 -13.27
N GLY A 16 -2.39 -9.54 -12.10
CA GLY A 16 -3.76 -9.38 -11.64
C GLY A 16 -4.51 -8.32 -12.44
N PRO A 17 -5.84 -8.24 -12.31
CA PRO A 17 -6.61 -7.13 -12.87
C PRO A 17 -6.10 -5.80 -12.31
N ARG A 18 -6.13 -4.74 -13.15
CA ARG A 18 -5.78 -3.40 -12.70
C ARG A 18 -6.78 -2.96 -11.62
N LEU A 19 -6.26 -2.52 -10.48
CA LEU A 19 -7.05 -2.02 -9.37
C LEU A 19 -7.36 -0.53 -9.55
N ASP A 20 -8.52 -0.12 -9.07
CA ASP A 20 -8.81 1.29 -8.77
C ASP A 20 -8.15 1.62 -7.42
N VAL A 21 -6.92 2.12 -7.48
CA VAL A 21 -6.11 2.37 -6.28
C VAL A 21 -6.80 3.35 -5.31
N PRO A 22 -7.35 4.50 -5.75
CA PRO A 22 -8.11 5.38 -4.87
C PRO A 22 -9.29 4.70 -4.17
N ALA A 23 -10.13 3.97 -4.93
CA ALA A 23 -11.29 3.30 -4.36
C ALA A 23 -10.87 2.23 -3.34
N CYS A 24 -9.85 1.42 -3.66
CA CYS A 24 -9.31 0.41 -2.76
C CYS A 24 -8.70 1.02 -1.50
N ALA A 25 -7.90 2.08 -1.62
CA ALA A 25 -7.30 2.75 -0.46
C ALA A 25 -8.40 3.27 0.48
N ARG A 26 -9.44 3.94 -0.07
CA ARG A 26 -10.57 4.43 0.72
C ARG A 26 -11.34 3.30 1.42
N GLU A 27 -11.63 2.21 0.73
CA GLU A 27 -12.30 1.04 1.34
C GLU A 27 -11.49 0.47 2.50
N LYS A 28 -10.17 0.34 2.34
CA LYS A 28 -9.29 -0.15 3.43
C LYS A 28 -9.21 0.82 4.60
N LEU A 29 -9.12 2.13 4.36
CA LEU A 29 -9.12 3.14 5.43
C LEU A 29 -10.46 3.20 6.17
N GLN A 30 -11.58 3.05 5.48
CA GLN A 30 -12.91 3.00 6.12
C GLN A 30 -13.01 1.81 7.09
N ARG A 31 -12.48 0.65 6.69
CA ARG A 31 -12.50 -0.57 7.52
C ARG A 31 -11.72 -0.45 8.82
N THR A 32 -10.71 0.42 8.89
CA THR A 32 -9.96 0.66 10.14
C THR A 32 -10.67 1.65 11.07
N GLY A 33 -11.72 2.33 10.60
CA GLY A 33 -12.36 3.43 11.31
C GLY A 33 -11.55 4.73 11.31
N LEU A 34 -10.37 4.76 10.67
CA LEU A 34 -9.47 5.92 10.70
C LEU A 34 -10.15 7.18 10.14
N LEU A 35 -10.97 7.03 9.10
CA LEU A 35 -11.68 8.17 8.50
C LEU A 35 -12.66 8.87 9.45
N ASN A 36 -13.11 8.19 10.51
CA ASN A 36 -13.96 8.79 11.53
C ASN A 36 -13.14 9.43 12.66
N ALA A 37 -11.88 9.03 12.82
CA ALA A 37 -10.98 9.52 13.87
C ALA A 37 -10.29 10.83 13.46
N VAL A 38 -9.99 11.00 12.17
CA VAL A 38 -9.44 12.24 11.63
C VAL A 38 -10.56 13.27 11.46
N GLN A 39 -10.34 14.47 12.01
CA GLN A 39 -11.31 15.56 12.02
C GLN A 39 -10.71 16.81 11.36
N PRO A 40 -11.53 17.67 10.73
CA PRO A 40 -11.05 18.92 10.13
C PRO A 40 -10.25 19.78 11.11
N GLY A 41 -9.12 20.30 10.65
CA GLY A 41 -8.21 21.14 11.44
C GLY A 41 -7.13 20.38 12.22
N GLN A 42 -7.18 19.04 12.23
CA GLN A 42 -6.07 18.24 12.78
C GLN A 42 -4.86 18.23 11.85
N THR A 43 -3.67 18.30 12.42
CA THR A 43 -2.43 17.96 11.70
C THR A 43 -2.18 16.47 11.85
N VAL A 44 -2.09 15.76 10.73
CA VAL A 44 -1.84 14.32 10.69
C VAL A 44 -0.50 14.01 10.04
N LEU A 45 0.21 13.02 10.57
CA LEU A 45 1.44 12.49 9.97
C LEU A 45 1.10 11.24 9.17
N ILE A 46 1.40 11.25 7.87
CA ILE A 46 1.29 10.07 7.01
C ILE A 46 2.70 9.51 6.79
N THR A 47 2.91 8.28 7.23
CA THR A 47 4.17 7.53 7.00
C THR A 47 3.93 6.41 6.01
N ALA A 48 4.92 6.10 5.15
CA ALA A 48 4.85 4.95 4.26
C ALA A 48 6.21 4.28 4.06
N GLY A 49 6.17 2.97 3.86
CA GLY A 49 7.31 2.15 3.45
C GLY A 49 6.86 1.14 2.40
N SER A 50 7.60 1.03 1.31
CA SER A 50 7.30 0.10 0.20
C SER A 50 8.44 -0.89 0.02
N ARG A 51 8.12 -2.14 -0.31
CA ARG A 51 9.07 -3.18 -0.73
C ARG A 51 8.73 -3.64 -2.16
N GLY A 52 8.68 -2.70 -3.09
CA GLY A 52 8.39 -2.97 -4.50
C GLY A 52 6.92 -2.85 -4.92
N VAL A 53 6.08 -2.13 -4.16
CA VAL A 53 4.70 -1.82 -4.60
C VAL A 53 4.73 -0.74 -5.67
N GLY A 54 4.36 -1.10 -6.91
CA GLY A 54 4.43 -0.22 -8.08
C GLY A 54 3.49 0.99 -8.06
N CYS A 55 2.41 0.96 -7.27
CA CYS A 55 1.43 2.04 -7.18
C CYS A 55 1.48 2.84 -5.86
N MET A 56 2.60 2.79 -5.12
CA MET A 56 2.70 3.42 -3.80
C MET A 56 2.40 4.93 -3.83
N ALA A 57 2.80 5.65 -4.89
CA ALA A 57 2.50 7.06 -5.04
C ALA A 57 0.98 7.34 -5.14
N GLU A 58 0.26 6.52 -5.91
CA GLU A 58 -1.20 6.62 -6.03
C GLU A 58 -1.90 6.30 -4.70
N VAL A 59 -1.40 5.30 -3.95
CA VAL A 59 -1.91 4.98 -2.61
C VAL A 59 -1.74 6.17 -1.67
N LEU A 60 -0.54 6.76 -1.61
CA LEU A 60 -0.26 7.89 -0.72
C LEU A 60 -1.11 9.11 -1.05
N ALA A 61 -1.28 9.43 -2.34
CA ALA A 61 -2.16 10.50 -2.78
C ALA A 61 -3.62 10.25 -2.35
N ALA A 62 -4.10 9.02 -2.49
CA ALA A 62 -5.45 8.65 -2.06
C ALA A 62 -5.65 8.73 -0.54
N VAL A 63 -4.64 8.36 0.26
CA VAL A 63 -4.68 8.52 1.72
C VAL A 63 -4.76 10.00 2.09
N ALA A 64 -3.87 10.83 1.55
CA ALA A 64 -3.84 12.26 1.83
C ALA A 64 -5.13 13.00 1.40
N ALA A 65 -5.77 12.55 0.33
CA ALA A 65 -7.07 13.08 -0.12
C ALA A 65 -8.26 12.57 0.70
N SER A 66 -8.08 11.54 1.53
CA SER A 66 -9.14 10.94 2.36
C SER A 66 -9.14 11.44 3.80
N THR A 67 -8.07 12.11 4.23
CA THR A 67 -7.91 12.71 5.57
C THR A 67 -8.39 14.15 5.61
#